data_AF-A0A957ECE1-F1
#
_entry.id   AF-A0A957ECE1-F1
#
_cell.length_a   1.000
_cell.length_b   1.000
_cell.length_c   1.000
_cell.angle_alpha   90.00
_cell.angle_beta   90.00
_cell.angle_gamma   90.00
#
_symmetry.space_group_name_H-M   'P 1'
#
loop_
_entity.id
_entity.type
_entity.pdbx_description
1 polymer ?
#
loop_
_entity_poly.entity_id
_entity_poly.type
_entity_poly.pdbx_seq_one_letter_code
_entity_poly.pdbx_strand_id
1 'polypeptide(L)'
;MSTEQKSEIMPETAVATNRALVMRAAGLVGVAVLLSRLVGLAREIVIRANLGITTLPAEAYEIAARFPETIFLIIAGGAIGSAFIPTFAAYFEQDDSEGGWRLFSNVINLLTMVVTAVSLLSIFFAPQLVIWLTGEKVANNPELLPLTVRLMRIMLISPIIFGASGVIMGALNARQHFLLPALAPTIYNVGIIAGGL
;
A
#
# COMPACT_ATOMS: atom_id res chain seq x y z
N MET A 1 25.54 37.90 42.58
CA MET A 1 25.36 36.43 42.54
C MET A 1 24.80 36.07 41.19
N SER A 2 25.64 35.42 40.40
CA SER A 2 25.46 35.10 39.00
C SER A 2 24.61 33.85 38.83
N THR A 3 23.71 33.87 37.86
CA THR A 3 23.37 32.67 37.09
C THR A 3 22.83 33.13 35.74
N GLU A 4 23.77 33.41 34.83
CA GLU A 4 23.48 33.60 33.42
C GLU A 4 22.90 32.29 32.87
N GLN A 5 21.64 32.36 32.49
CA GLN A 5 20.94 31.37 31.71
C GLN A 5 21.54 31.40 30.30
N LYS A 6 22.51 30.51 30.07
CA LYS A 6 23.14 30.29 28.76
C LYS A 6 22.07 29.70 27.83
N SER A 7 21.38 30.58 27.11
CA SER A 7 20.55 30.23 25.96
C SER A 7 21.45 29.53 24.94
N GLU A 8 21.36 28.21 24.86
CA GLU A 8 22.05 27.39 23.88
C GLU A 8 21.39 27.61 22.52
N ILE A 9 21.88 28.62 21.80
CA ILE A 9 21.48 28.93 20.43
C ILE A 9 21.99 27.77 19.57
N MET A 10 21.10 26.88 19.17
CA MET A 10 21.43 25.85 18.17
C MET A 10 21.98 26.56 16.92
N PRO A 11 23.14 26.15 16.38
CA PRO A 11 23.74 26.84 15.25
C PRO A 11 22.81 26.75 14.03
N GLU A 12 22.48 27.92 13.47
CA GLU A 12 21.59 28.11 12.30
C GLU A 12 21.98 27.22 11.10
N THR A 13 23.27 26.85 11.02
CA THR A 13 23.84 25.94 10.03
C THR A 13 23.37 24.47 10.16
N ALA A 14 23.06 23.99 11.37
CA ALA A 14 22.56 22.64 11.59
C ALA A 14 21.11 22.47 11.09
N VAL A 15 20.28 23.50 11.26
CA VAL A 15 18.89 23.53 10.79
C VAL A 15 18.83 23.60 9.25
N ALA A 16 19.69 24.40 8.63
CA ALA A 16 19.79 24.49 7.17
C ALA A 16 20.27 23.18 6.53
N THR A 17 21.21 22.48 7.16
CA THR A 17 21.74 21.19 6.69
C THR A 17 20.67 20.09 6.74
N ASN A 18 19.88 20.04 7.82
CA ASN A 18 18.75 19.10 7.92
C ASN A 18 17.65 19.39 6.89
N ARG A 19 17.31 20.66 6.63
CA ARG A 19 16.37 21.02 5.55
C ARG A 19 16.87 20.60 4.17
N ALA A 20 18.16 20.80 3.89
CA ALA A 20 18.76 20.39 2.62
C ALA A 20 18.77 18.86 2.46
N LEU A 21 19.03 18.11 3.54
CA LEU A 21 18.99 16.65 3.54
C LEU A 21 17.57 16.12 3.32
N VAL A 22 16.57 16.69 4.02
CA VAL A 22 15.15 16.35 3.85
C VAL A 22 14.66 16.70 2.44
N MET A 23 15.02 17.86 1.89
CA MET A 23 14.68 18.21 0.50
C MET A 23 15.32 17.26 -0.52
N ARG A 24 16.57 16.84 -0.32
CA ARG A 24 17.22 15.84 -1.18
C ARG A 24 16.56 14.47 -1.07
N ALA A 25 16.22 14.03 0.13
CA ALA A 25 15.51 12.77 0.35
C ALA A 25 14.11 12.80 -0.27
N ALA A 26 13.36 13.88 -0.06
CA ALA A 26 12.04 14.09 -0.68
C ALA A 26 12.11 14.13 -2.21
N GLY A 27 13.14 14.78 -2.78
CA GLY A 27 13.39 14.79 -4.22
C GLY A 27 13.71 13.42 -4.78
N LEU A 28 14.56 12.65 -4.10
CA LEU A 28 14.90 11.28 -4.50
C LEU A 28 13.68 10.35 -4.44
N VAL A 29 12.88 10.45 -3.37
CA VAL A 29 11.61 9.70 -3.24
C VAL A 29 10.62 10.12 -4.32
N GLY A 30 10.49 11.42 -4.61
CA GLY A 30 9.63 11.94 -5.68
C GLY A 30 10.01 11.38 -7.05
N VAL A 31 11.31 11.37 -7.38
CA VAL A 31 11.82 10.77 -8.62
C VAL A 31 11.56 9.26 -8.65
N ALA A 32 11.80 8.55 -7.55
CA ALA A 32 11.53 7.11 -7.46
C ALA A 32 10.04 6.79 -7.67
N VAL A 33 9.14 7.59 -7.10
CA VAL A 33 7.69 7.45 -7.29
C VAL A 33 7.29 7.73 -8.75
N LEU A 34 7.84 8.77 -9.37
CA LEU A 34 7.59 9.10 -10.78
C LEU A 34 8.08 7.99 -11.71
N LEU A 35 9.28 7.46 -11.48
CA LEU A 35 9.82 6.33 -12.23
C LEU A 35 8.95 5.08 -12.03
N SER A 36 8.51 4.81 -10.81
CA SER A 36 7.58 3.70 -10.52
C SER A 36 6.26 3.86 -11.28
N ARG A 37 5.72 5.08 -11.36
CA ARG A 37 4.51 5.39 -12.15
C ARG A 37 4.73 5.18 -13.64
N LEU A 38 5.86 5.63 -14.19
CA LEU A 38 6.20 5.43 -15.61
C LEU A 38 6.37 3.94 -15.94
N VAL A 39 7.01 3.16 -15.07
CA VAL A 39 7.14 1.70 -15.23
C VAL A 39 5.76 1.03 -15.10
N GLY A 40 4.92 1.48 -14.17
CA GLY A 40 3.54 1.02 -14.04
C GLY A 40 2.71 1.28 -15.30
N LEU A 41 2.84 2.47 -15.89
CA LEU A 41 2.21 2.83 -17.16
C LEU A 41 2.74 1.96 -18.31
N ALA A 42 4.06 1.74 -18.39
CA ALA A 42 4.63 0.85 -19.39
C ALA A 42 4.12 -0.58 -19.24
N ARG A 43 4.03 -1.11 -18.01
CA ARG A 43 3.41 -2.41 -17.71
C ARG A 43 1.97 -2.44 -18.19
N GLU A 44 1.21 -1.37 -17.94
CA GLU A 44 -0.18 -1.27 -18.37
C GLU A 44 -0.30 -1.27 -19.90
N ILE A 45 0.56 -0.54 -20.61
CA ILE A 45 0.63 -0.53 -22.08
C ILE A 45 0.98 -1.91 -22.63
N VAL A 46 1.96 -2.62 -22.04
CA VAL A 46 2.36 -3.96 -22.47
C VAL A 46 1.25 -4.99 -22.23
N ILE A 47 0.62 -4.95 -21.05
CA ILE A 47 -0.54 -5.80 -20.72
C ILE A 47 -1.68 -5.53 -21.71
N ARG A 48 -1.99 -4.26 -21.97
CA ARG A 48 -3.01 -3.83 -22.92
C ARG A 48 -2.68 -4.23 -24.37
N ALA A 49 -1.40 -4.21 -24.76
CA ALA A 49 -0.94 -4.60 -26.09
C ALA A 49 -0.96 -6.13 -26.31
N ASN A 50 -0.59 -6.93 -25.30
CA ASN A 50 -0.58 -8.39 -25.39
C ASN A 50 -1.96 -9.04 -25.18
N LEU A 51 -2.82 -8.46 -24.33
CA LEU A 51 -4.14 -9.03 -24.02
C LEU A 51 -5.29 -8.42 -24.83
N GLY A 52 -5.04 -7.33 -25.57
CA GLY A 52 -6.05 -6.60 -26.34
C GLY A 52 -6.99 -5.78 -25.44
N ILE A 53 -7.07 -4.48 -25.71
CA ILE A 53 -7.78 -3.45 -24.90
C ILE A 53 -9.30 -3.70 -24.78
N THR A 54 -9.87 -4.62 -25.57
CA THR A 54 -11.31 -4.90 -25.64
C THR A 54 -11.66 -6.38 -25.49
N THR A 55 -10.77 -7.20 -24.90
CA THR A 55 -11.09 -8.61 -24.67
C THR A 55 -11.89 -8.79 -23.38
N LEU A 56 -12.88 -9.68 -23.43
CA LEU A 56 -13.72 -10.02 -22.27
C LEU A 56 -12.90 -10.37 -21.00
N PRO A 57 -11.74 -11.05 -21.08
CA PRO A 57 -10.87 -11.28 -19.92
C PRO A 57 -10.22 -10.03 -19.34
N ALA A 58 -9.83 -9.05 -20.16
CA ALA A 58 -9.23 -7.81 -19.68
C ALA A 58 -10.27 -6.96 -18.92
N GLU A 59 -11.49 -6.84 -19.45
CA GLU A 59 -12.61 -6.16 -18.76
C GLU A 59 -12.93 -6.88 -17.44
N ALA A 60 -12.99 -8.22 -17.46
CA ALA A 60 -13.26 -9.00 -16.26
C ALA A 60 -12.21 -8.79 -15.17
N TYR A 61 -10.93 -8.71 -15.55
CA TYR A 61 -9.81 -8.46 -14.64
C TYR A 61 -9.86 -7.04 -14.04
N GLU A 62 -10.05 -6.01 -14.87
CA GLU A 62 -10.15 -4.62 -14.40
C GLU A 62 -11.31 -4.45 -13.40
N ILE A 63 -12.47 -5.08 -13.65
CA ILE A 63 -13.60 -5.05 -12.73
C ILE A 63 -13.26 -5.81 -11.44
N ALA A 64 -12.71 -7.02 -11.55
CA ALA A 64 -12.41 -7.89 -10.42
C ALA A 64 -11.41 -7.26 -9.44
N ALA A 65 -10.47 -6.46 -9.95
CA ALA A 65 -9.41 -5.83 -9.16
C ALA A 65 -9.90 -4.72 -8.22
N ARG A 66 -11.00 -4.02 -8.57
CA ARG A 66 -11.46 -2.81 -7.86
C ARG A 66 -11.75 -3.05 -6.39
N PHE A 67 -12.39 -4.18 -6.08
CA PHE A 67 -12.84 -4.45 -4.72
C PHE A 67 -11.68 -4.83 -3.77
N PRO A 68 -10.79 -5.78 -4.13
CA PRO A 68 -9.54 -5.99 -3.39
C PRO A 68 -8.70 -4.72 -3.21
N GLU A 69 -8.59 -3.90 -4.27
CA GLU A 69 -7.85 -2.64 -4.22
C GLU A 69 -8.47 -1.64 -3.23
N THR A 70 -9.79 -1.53 -3.21
CA THR A 70 -10.51 -0.67 -2.26
C THR A 70 -10.24 -1.08 -0.81
N ILE A 71 -10.25 -2.38 -0.50
CA ILE A 71 -9.90 -2.89 0.83
C ILE A 71 -8.49 -2.43 1.20
N PHE A 72 -7.51 -2.64 0.31
CA PHE A 72 -6.13 -2.24 0.55
C PHE A 72 -5.99 -0.73 0.75
N LEU A 73 -6.63 0.10 -0.07
CA LEU A 73 -6.57 1.57 0.03
C LEU A 73 -7.14 2.09 1.35
N ILE A 74 -8.26 1.52 1.82
CA ILE A 74 -8.86 1.89 3.12
C ILE A 74 -7.89 1.58 4.26
N ILE A 75 -7.25 0.41 4.21
CA ILE A 75 -6.28 -0.01 5.23
C ILE A 75 -5.03 0.87 5.18
N ALA A 76 -4.46 1.08 3.99
CA ALA A 76 -3.23 1.82 3.78
C ALA A 76 -3.39 3.30 4.14
N GLY A 77 -4.44 3.96 3.66
CA GLY A 77 -4.69 5.38 3.93
C GLY A 77 -5.26 5.62 5.33
N GLY A 78 -6.24 4.80 5.73
CA GLY A 78 -6.92 4.90 7.02
C GLY A 78 -6.06 4.34 8.14
N ALA A 79 -6.10 3.03 8.35
CA ALA A 79 -5.50 2.40 9.53
C ALA A 79 -3.98 2.62 9.62
N ILE A 80 -3.25 2.40 8.51
CA ILE A 80 -1.78 2.43 8.51
C ILE A 80 -1.27 3.87 8.50
N GLY A 81 -1.65 4.64 7.48
CA GLY A 81 -1.14 5.99 7.25
C GLY A 81 -1.54 6.99 8.32
N SER A 82 -2.81 6.99 8.74
CA SER A 82 -3.33 8.03 9.64
C SER A 82 -3.14 7.73 11.13
N ALA A 83 -3.10 6.44 11.52
CA ALA A 83 -3.06 6.04 12.93
C ALA A 83 -1.79 5.27 13.28
N PHE A 84 -1.49 4.17 12.59
CA PHE A 84 -0.37 3.30 12.96
C PHE A 84 0.99 4.00 12.89
N ILE A 85 1.33 4.63 11.77
CA ILE A 85 2.64 5.27 11.56
C ILE A 85 2.94 6.34 12.65
N PRO A 86 2.08 7.34 12.90
CA PRO A 86 2.37 8.37 13.89
C PRO A 86 2.42 7.81 15.31
N THR A 87 1.52 6.88 15.68
CA THR A 87 1.55 6.27 17.01
C THR A 87 2.81 5.42 17.20
N PHE A 88 3.20 4.62 16.19
CA PHE A 88 4.40 3.80 16.26
C PHE A 88 5.66 4.68 16.35
N ALA A 89 5.74 5.79 15.60
CA ALA A 89 6.85 6.74 15.72
C ALA A 89 6.95 7.35 17.14
N ALA A 90 5.81 7.74 17.73
CA ALA A 90 5.77 8.35 19.06
C ALA A 90 6.32 7.45 20.18
N TYR A 91 6.20 6.12 20.06
CA TYR A 91 6.81 5.18 21.02
C TYR A 91 8.35 5.25 21.00
N PHE A 92 8.96 5.36 19.82
CA PHE A 92 10.41 5.46 19.69
C PHE A 92 10.94 6.85 20.04
N GLU A 93 10.15 7.91 19.86
CA GLU A 93 10.49 9.25 20.35
C GLU A 93 10.54 9.34 21.89
N GLN A 94 9.81 8.44 22.57
CA GLN A 94 9.77 8.34 24.04
C GLN A 94 10.73 7.27 24.59
N ASP A 95 11.66 6.76 23.77
CA ASP A 95 12.57 5.65 24.10
C ASP A 95 11.86 4.34 24.53
N ASP A 96 10.56 4.18 24.28
CA ASP A 96 9.79 2.97 24.57
C ASP A 96 9.74 2.03 23.36
N SER A 97 10.89 1.44 23.08
CA SER A 97 11.03 0.48 21.97
C SER A 97 10.19 -0.79 22.17
N GLU A 98 10.02 -1.25 23.42
CA GLU A 98 9.25 -2.45 23.72
C GLU A 98 7.75 -2.23 23.46
N GLY A 99 7.21 -1.09 23.91
CA GLY A 99 5.85 -0.66 23.61
C GLY A 99 5.59 -0.51 22.12
N GLY A 100 6.54 0.06 21.37
CA GLY A 100 6.48 0.15 19.91
C GLY A 100 6.35 -1.23 19.24
N TRP A 101 7.19 -2.20 19.61
CA TRP A 101 7.13 -3.56 19.03
C TRP A 101 5.91 -4.35 19.45
N ARG A 102 5.39 -4.13 20.67
CA ARG A 102 4.10 -4.66 21.12
C ARG A 102 2.95 -4.08 20.29
N LEU A 103 2.95 -2.77 20.04
CA LEU A 103 1.98 -2.12 19.15
C LEU A 103 2.03 -2.73 17.74
N PHE A 104 3.22 -2.84 17.14
CA PHE A 104 3.39 -3.47 15.83
C PHE A 104 2.81 -4.89 15.79
N SER A 105 3.15 -5.71 16.78
CA SER A 105 2.66 -7.10 16.88
C SER A 105 1.14 -7.17 17.00
N ASN A 106 0.55 -6.28 17.79
CA ASN A 106 -0.90 -6.21 17.96
C ASN A 106 -1.59 -5.75 16.67
N VAL A 107 -1.07 -4.70 16.02
CA VAL A 107 -1.64 -4.15 14.79
C VAL A 107 -1.53 -5.16 13.65
N ILE A 108 -0.37 -5.78 13.43
CA ILE A 108 -0.21 -6.73 12.33
C ILE A 108 -1.10 -7.97 12.52
N ASN A 109 -1.22 -8.50 13.73
CA ASN A 109 -2.10 -9.64 14.03
C ASN A 109 -3.57 -9.28 13.85
N LEU A 110 -4.02 -8.16 14.43
CA LEU A 110 -5.40 -7.72 14.33
C LEU A 110 -5.79 -7.39 12.88
N LEU A 111 -4.94 -6.65 12.18
CA LEU A 111 -5.16 -6.30 10.77
C LEU A 111 -5.22 -7.57 9.93
N THR A 112 -4.26 -8.49 10.07
CA THR A 112 -4.25 -9.74 9.31
C THR A 112 -5.52 -10.55 9.58
N MET A 113 -5.96 -10.64 10.83
CA MET A 113 -7.18 -11.34 11.22
C MET A 113 -8.43 -10.68 10.60
N VAL A 114 -8.59 -9.37 10.75
CA VAL A 114 -9.74 -8.62 10.22
C VAL A 114 -9.79 -8.69 8.70
N VAL A 115 -8.66 -8.46 8.03
CA VAL A 115 -8.58 -8.49 6.56
C VAL A 115 -8.84 -9.88 6.04
N THR A 116 -8.34 -10.92 6.70
CA THR A 116 -8.66 -12.32 6.34
C THR A 116 -10.16 -12.58 6.47
N ALA A 117 -10.79 -12.17 7.57
CA ALA A 117 -12.23 -12.34 7.76
C ALA A 117 -13.03 -11.60 6.68
N VAL A 118 -12.69 -10.34 6.39
CA VAL A 118 -13.33 -9.54 5.34
C VAL A 118 -13.12 -10.17 3.97
N SER A 119 -11.91 -10.62 3.63
CA SER A 119 -11.61 -11.30 2.37
C SER A 119 -12.41 -12.60 2.21
N LEU A 120 -12.49 -13.44 3.26
CA LEU A 120 -13.26 -14.69 3.22
C LEU A 120 -14.76 -14.44 3.04
N LEU A 121 -15.33 -13.48 3.78
CA LEU A 121 -16.72 -13.06 3.59
C LEU A 121 -16.95 -12.54 2.17
N SER A 122 -16.02 -11.75 1.65
CA SER A 122 -16.10 -11.21 0.30
C SER A 122 -15.99 -12.27 -0.78
N ILE A 123 -15.19 -13.34 -0.57
CA ILE A 123 -15.10 -14.48 -1.48
C ILE A 123 -16.45 -15.20 -1.58
N PHE A 124 -17.13 -15.36 -0.44
CA PHE A 124 -18.45 -15.98 -0.36
C PHE A 124 -19.50 -15.13 -1.11
N PHE A 125 -19.52 -13.82 -0.86
CA PHE A 125 -20.44 -12.87 -1.49
C PHE A 125 -19.95 -12.26 -2.81
N ALA A 126 -18.91 -12.84 -3.43
CA ALA A 126 -18.29 -12.27 -4.64
C ALA A 126 -19.29 -12.02 -5.79
N PRO A 127 -20.26 -12.91 -6.11
CA PRO A 127 -21.28 -12.62 -7.12
C PRO A 127 -22.07 -11.35 -6.83
N GLN A 128 -22.53 -11.20 -5.59
CA GLN A 128 -23.34 -10.06 -5.14
C GLN A 128 -22.52 -8.77 -5.16
N LEU A 129 -21.26 -8.83 -4.73
CA LEU A 129 -20.35 -7.69 -4.74
C LEU A 129 -20.07 -7.21 -6.16
N VAL A 130 -19.81 -8.14 -7.10
CA VAL A 130 -19.60 -7.79 -8.52
C VAL A 130 -20.84 -7.09 -9.09
N ILE A 131 -22.03 -7.64 -8.87
CA ILE A 131 -23.29 -7.04 -9.33
C ILE A 131 -23.50 -5.66 -8.69
N TRP A 132 -23.23 -5.52 -7.40
CA TRP A 132 -23.35 -4.25 -6.69
C TRP A 132 -22.39 -3.17 -7.22
N LEU A 133 -21.15 -3.54 -7.55
CA LEU A 133 -20.13 -2.63 -8.10
C LEU A 133 -20.39 -2.18 -9.53
N THR A 134 -21.08 -2.98 -10.33
CA THR A 134 -21.14 -2.81 -11.80
C THR A 134 -22.54 -2.66 -12.38
N GLY A 135 -23.57 -2.98 -11.59
CA GLY A 135 -24.97 -2.91 -12.00
C GLY A 135 -25.37 -3.99 -13.02
N GLU A 136 -26.55 -3.79 -13.61
CA GLU A 136 -27.20 -4.80 -14.46
C GLU A 136 -26.43 -5.16 -15.74
N LYS A 137 -25.56 -4.26 -16.23
CA LYS A 137 -24.79 -4.47 -17.47
C LYS A 137 -23.89 -5.71 -17.39
N VAL A 138 -23.22 -5.91 -16.26
CA VAL A 138 -22.36 -7.08 -16.04
C VAL A 138 -23.19 -8.26 -15.53
N ALA A 139 -24.20 -8.00 -14.70
CA ALA A 139 -25.07 -9.04 -14.15
C ALA A 139 -25.77 -9.87 -15.24
N ASN A 140 -26.16 -9.22 -16.34
CA ASN A 140 -26.86 -9.85 -17.47
C ASN A 140 -25.92 -10.44 -18.52
N ASN A 141 -24.59 -10.34 -18.36
CA ASN A 141 -23.62 -10.90 -19.30
C ASN A 141 -23.19 -12.31 -18.84
N PRO A 142 -23.57 -13.38 -19.58
CA PRO A 142 -23.36 -14.76 -19.14
C PRO A 142 -21.89 -15.20 -19.16
N GLU A 143 -21.00 -14.49 -19.85
CA GLU A 143 -19.57 -14.80 -19.91
C GLU A 143 -18.76 -13.92 -18.97
N LEU A 144 -19.11 -12.64 -18.85
CA LEU A 144 -18.35 -11.67 -18.07
C LEU A 144 -18.52 -11.89 -16.57
N LEU A 145 -19.76 -12.05 -16.07
CA LEU A 145 -20.03 -12.23 -14.64
C LEU A 145 -19.26 -13.42 -14.01
N PRO A 146 -19.36 -14.67 -14.53
CA PRO A 146 -18.67 -15.79 -13.91
C PRO A 146 -17.15 -15.64 -13.96
N LEU A 147 -16.61 -15.03 -15.02
CA LEU A 147 -15.18 -14.76 -15.14
C LEU A 147 -14.71 -13.73 -14.10
N THR A 148 -15.41 -12.61 -13.98
CA THR A 148 -15.12 -11.57 -12.98
C THR A 148 -15.22 -12.10 -11.56
N VAL A 149 -16.25 -12.89 -11.24
CA VAL A 149 -16.41 -13.51 -9.92
C VAL A 149 -15.24 -14.44 -9.59
N ARG A 150 -14.82 -15.26 -10.56
CA ARG A 150 -13.68 -16.17 -10.37
C ARG A 150 -12.38 -15.38 -10.13
N LEU A 151 -12.12 -14.36 -10.93
CA LEU A 151 -10.94 -13.50 -10.78
C LEU A 151 -10.95 -12.77 -9.45
N MET A 152 -12.09 -12.19 -9.04
CA MET A 152 -12.22 -11.47 -7.78
C MET A 152 -11.92 -12.38 -6.59
N ARG A 153 -12.43 -13.63 -6.59
CA ARG A 153 -12.16 -14.60 -5.52
C ARG A 153 -10.67 -14.90 -5.36
N ILE A 154 -9.94 -15.03 -6.48
CA ILE A 154 -8.49 -15.25 -6.46
C ILE A 154 -7.78 -14.00 -5.96
N MET A 155 -8.16 -12.82 -6.45
CA MET A 155 -7.52 -11.55 -6.10
C MET A 155 -7.79 -11.12 -4.65
N LEU A 156 -8.86 -11.59 -4.02
CA LEU A 156 -9.18 -11.32 -2.61
C LEU A 156 -8.20 -11.93 -1.59
N ILE A 157 -7.27 -12.77 -2.05
CA ILE A 157 -6.14 -13.22 -1.24
C ILE A 157 -5.10 -12.08 -1.08
N SER A 158 -4.97 -11.22 -2.09
CA SER A 158 -3.92 -10.19 -2.12
C SER A 158 -4.01 -9.11 -1.03
N PRO A 159 -5.19 -8.62 -0.58
CA PRO A 159 -5.28 -7.63 0.49
C PRO A 159 -4.73 -8.13 1.82
N ILE A 160 -4.75 -9.45 2.08
CA ILE A 160 -4.18 -10.04 3.29
C ILE A 160 -2.66 -9.83 3.29
N ILE A 161 -2.03 -10.18 2.17
CA ILE A 161 -0.57 -10.07 1.98
C ILE A 161 -0.16 -8.60 1.96
N PHE A 162 -0.84 -7.77 1.16
CA PHE A 162 -0.50 -6.36 1.02
C PHE A 162 -0.83 -5.56 2.28
N GLY A 163 -1.89 -5.91 3.01
CA GLY A 163 -2.22 -5.31 4.30
C GLY A 163 -1.11 -5.52 5.32
N ALA A 164 -0.65 -6.78 5.49
CA ALA A 164 0.48 -7.09 6.37
C ALA A 164 1.78 -6.38 5.92
N SER A 165 2.07 -6.41 4.61
CA SER A 165 3.21 -5.69 4.02
C SER A 165 3.14 -4.18 4.28
N GLY A 166 1.94 -3.60 4.23
CA GLY A 166 1.71 -2.19 4.51
C GLY A 166 2.09 -1.81 5.96
N VAL A 167 1.80 -2.66 6.94
CA VAL A 167 2.21 -2.43 8.34
C VAL A 167 3.73 -2.47 8.46
N ILE A 168 4.39 -3.42 7.79
CA ILE A 168 5.85 -3.53 7.76
C ILE A 168 6.47 -2.28 7.11
N MET A 169 5.95 -1.85 5.96
CA MET A 169 6.37 -0.59 5.31
C MET A 169 6.11 0.62 6.21
N GLY A 170 4.98 0.67 6.90
CA GLY A 170 4.67 1.73 7.86
C GLY A 170 5.70 1.81 8.99
N ALA A 171 6.08 0.67 9.55
CA ALA A 171 7.09 0.60 10.60
C ALA A 171 8.48 1.03 10.10
N LEU A 172 8.88 0.61 8.90
CA LEU A 172 10.13 1.04 8.26
C LEU A 172 10.15 2.56 8.00
N ASN A 173 9.05 3.11 7.47
CA ASN A 173 8.92 4.55 7.22
C ASN A 173 8.96 5.36 8.52
N ALA A 174 8.24 4.91 9.56
CA ALA A 174 8.27 5.55 10.87
C ALA A 174 9.69 5.59 11.47
N ARG A 175 10.50 4.55 11.23
CA ARG A 175 11.91 4.47 11.65
C ARG A 175 12.89 5.07 10.64
N GLN A 176 12.42 5.90 9.70
CA GLN A 176 13.24 6.61 8.71
C GLN A 176 14.08 5.68 7.78
N HIS A 177 13.72 4.40 7.68
CA HIS A 177 14.31 3.49 6.70
C HIS A 177 13.59 3.63 5.36
N PHE A 178 13.86 4.68 4.61
CA PHE A 178 13.12 5.01 3.37
C PHE A 178 13.50 4.19 2.14
N LEU A 179 14.73 3.65 2.09
CA LEU A 179 15.24 2.95 0.91
C LEU A 179 14.51 1.62 0.65
N LEU A 180 14.28 0.82 1.69
CA LEU A 180 13.62 -0.48 1.58
C LEU A 180 12.15 -0.36 1.13
N PRO A 181 11.30 0.50 1.74
CA PRO A 181 9.95 0.77 1.24
C PRO A 181 9.92 1.34 -0.18
N ALA A 182 10.87 2.21 -0.55
CA ALA A 182 10.91 2.81 -1.89
C ALA A 182 11.21 1.79 -3.00
N LEU A 183 11.91 0.69 -2.69
CA LEU A 183 12.22 -0.37 -3.65
C LEU A 183 11.10 -1.41 -3.80
N ALA A 184 10.19 -1.52 -2.84
CA ALA A 184 9.13 -2.54 -2.85
C ALA A 184 8.25 -2.52 -4.12
N PRO A 185 7.79 -1.36 -4.63
CA PRO A 185 7.01 -1.30 -5.88
C PRO A 185 7.80 -1.77 -7.10
N THR A 186 9.10 -1.47 -7.15
CA THR A 186 9.99 -1.90 -8.23
C THR A 186 10.14 -3.41 -8.24
N ILE A 187 10.38 -4.02 -7.08
CA ILE A 187 10.49 -5.48 -6.92
C ILE A 187 9.15 -6.14 -7.32
N TYR A 188 8.02 -5.58 -6.91
CA TYR A 188 6.70 -6.09 -7.28
C TYR A 188 6.47 -6.09 -8.79
N ASN A 189 6.77 -4.99 -9.48
CA ASN A 189 6.64 -4.89 -10.93
C ASN A 189 7.59 -5.87 -11.65
N VAL A 190 8.83 -6.03 -11.19
CA VAL A 190 9.78 -7.01 -11.74
C VAL A 190 9.27 -8.44 -11.57
N GLY A 191 8.68 -8.76 -10.40
CA GLY A 191 8.07 -10.07 -10.16
C GLY A 191 6.91 -10.37 -11.11
N ILE A 192 6.06 -9.39 -11.40
CA ILE A 192 5.00 -9.52 -12.40
C ILE A 192 5.60 -9.79 -13.79
N ILE A 193 6.64 -9.05 -14.18
CA ILE A 193 7.27 -9.22 -15.50
C ILE A 193 7.93 -10.61 -15.62
N ALA A 194 8.63 -11.07 -14.57
CA ALA A 194 9.36 -12.34 -14.61
C ALA A 194 8.44 -13.57 -14.46
N GLY A 195 7.32 -13.45 -13.74
CA GLY A 195 6.38 -14.56 -13.53
C GLY A 195 5.15 -14.54 -14.45
N GLY A 196 4.88 -13.42 -15.12
CA GLY A 196 3.70 -13.21 -15.98
C GLY A 196 4.00 -13.19 -17.48
N LEU A 197 5.27 -13.30 -17.87
CA LEU A 197 5.70 -13.61 -19.24
C LEU A 197 6.13 -15.06 -19.34
#